data_AF-A0A0L7TFB9-F1
#
_entry.id   AF-A0A0L7TFB9-F1
#
_cell.length_a   1.000
_cell.length_b   1.000
_cell.length_c   1.000
_cell.angle_alpha   90.00
_cell.angle_beta   90.00
_cell.angle_gamma   90.00
#
_symmetry.space_group_name_H-M   'P 1'
#
loop_
_entity.id
_entity.type
_entity.pdbx_description
1 polymer ?
#
loop_
_entity_poly.entity_id
_entity_poly.type
_entity_poly.pdbx_seq_one_letter_code
_entity_poly.pdbx_strand_id
1 'polypeptide(L)'
;MRSLSALLPLVSRLTTLSAMVMLVGILPWLAGGDPALALLRARSGDQEATPETLEAIRHSLGLHQGPDALLWHWLQNLLQGDAGNSWISGTPVLPGMLQATAVSLTLMACALLVALLLLTLICLPVMRAGLAGVARRPSGAVAAALTALPEFLLAALLL
;
A
#
# COMPACT_ATOMS: atom_id res chain seq x y z
N MET A 1 19.21 26.77 -6.95
CA MET A 1 19.59 25.65 -6.05
C MET A 1 18.42 25.10 -5.22
N ARG A 2 17.46 25.90 -4.73
CA ARG A 2 16.28 25.43 -3.96
C ARG A 2 15.26 24.56 -4.73
N SER A 3 15.18 24.67 -6.04
CA SER A 3 14.25 23.87 -6.88
C SER A 3 14.73 22.42 -7.08
N LEU A 4 16.04 22.22 -7.24
CA LEU A 4 16.65 20.88 -7.40
C LEU A 4 16.45 20.00 -6.16
N SER A 5 16.52 20.56 -4.95
CA SER A 5 16.28 19.82 -3.70
C SER A 5 14.82 19.41 -3.49
N ALA A 6 13.86 20.15 -4.04
CA ALA A 6 12.44 19.82 -3.95
C ALA A 6 12.01 18.77 -4.99
N LEU A 7 12.70 18.72 -6.14
CA LEU A 7 12.44 17.73 -7.19
C LEU A 7 12.96 16.33 -6.83
N LEU A 8 14.07 16.27 -6.09
CA LEU A 8 14.68 15.00 -5.68
C LEU A 8 13.72 14.03 -4.94
N PRO A 9 12.96 14.45 -3.91
CA PRO A 9 12.02 13.55 -3.24
C PRO A 9 10.83 13.17 -4.14
N LEU A 10 10.39 14.05 -5.04
CA LEU A 10 9.31 13.74 -5.97
C LEU A 10 9.75 12.65 -6.96
N VAL A 11 10.93 12.83 -7.57
CA VAL A 11 11.52 11.84 -8.48
C VAL A 11 11.70 10.51 -7.76
N SER A 12 12.27 10.52 -6.55
CA SER A 12 12.44 9.30 -5.75
C SER A 12 11.11 8.59 -5.50
N ARG A 13 10.05 9.31 -5.10
CA ARG A 13 8.72 8.72 -4.88
C ARG A 13 8.13 8.13 -6.15
N LEU A 14 8.20 8.85 -7.27
CA LEU A 14 7.71 8.37 -8.55
C LEU A 14 8.47 7.14 -9.02
N THR A 15 9.81 7.15 -8.92
CA THR A 15 10.63 5.98 -9.26
C THR A 15 10.28 4.78 -8.40
N THR A 16 10.13 4.94 -7.08
CA THR A 16 9.73 3.84 -6.19
C THR A 16 8.34 3.32 -6.51
N LEU A 17 7.36 4.20 -6.77
CA LEU A 17 6.00 3.80 -7.14
C LEU A 17 5.98 3.04 -8.46
N SER A 18 6.66 3.57 -9.50
CA SER A 18 6.76 2.90 -10.80
C SER A 18 7.46 1.54 -10.67
N ALA A 19 8.54 1.45 -9.91
CA ALA A 19 9.24 0.18 -9.67
C ALA A 19 8.33 -0.82 -8.95
N MET A 20 7.56 -0.39 -7.95
CA MET A 20 6.61 -1.24 -7.23
C MET A 20 5.49 -1.74 -8.14
N VAL A 21 4.88 -0.86 -8.94
CA VAL A 21 3.81 -1.23 -9.88
C VAL A 21 4.32 -2.21 -10.94
N MET A 22 5.49 -1.96 -11.50
CA MET A 22 6.11 -2.88 -12.47
C MET A 22 6.44 -4.23 -11.82
N LEU A 23 7.05 -4.22 -10.63
CA LEU A 23 7.38 -5.46 -9.93
C LEU A 23 6.12 -6.29 -9.67
N VAL A 24 5.10 -5.68 -9.06
CA VAL A 24 3.83 -6.35 -8.75
C VAL A 24 3.11 -6.81 -10.02
N GLY A 25 3.09 -6.00 -11.07
CA GLY A 25 2.47 -6.34 -12.34
C GLY A 25 3.13 -7.51 -13.05
N ILE A 26 4.45 -7.70 -12.90
CA ILE A 26 5.20 -8.80 -13.53
C ILE A 26 5.26 -10.03 -12.61
N LEU A 27 4.88 -9.94 -11.32
CA LEU A 27 4.89 -11.07 -10.38
C LEU A 27 4.26 -12.37 -10.93
N PRO A 28 3.13 -12.34 -11.65
CA PRO A 28 2.56 -13.57 -12.21
C PRO A 28 3.52 -14.34 -13.13
N TRP A 29 4.39 -13.65 -13.87
CA TRP A 29 5.42 -14.24 -14.74
C TRP A 29 6.68 -14.63 -13.96
N LEU A 30 7.04 -13.87 -12.92
CA LEU A 30 8.19 -14.18 -12.06
C LEU A 30 7.97 -15.41 -11.17
N ALA A 31 6.73 -15.81 -10.95
CA ALA A 31 6.37 -16.99 -10.16
C ALA A 31 6.85 -18.32 -10.78
N GLY A 32 7.45 -18.31 -11.98
CA GLY A 32 8.11 -19.46 -12.59
C GLY A 32 7.16 -20.45 -13.27
N GLY A 33 5.88 -20.11 -13.39
CA GLY A 33 4.85 -20.91 -14.06
C GLY A 33 3.94 -20.05 -14.93
N ASP A 34 3.02 -20.71 -15.64
CA ASP A 34 2.03 -20.03 -16.47
C ASP A 34 1.02 -19.25 -15.60
N PRO A 35 0.86 -17.92 -15.80
CA PRO A 35 -0.10 -17.12 -15.04
C PRO A 35 -1.55 -17.66 -15.16
N ALA A 36 -1.93 -18.23 -16.30
CA ALA A 36 -3.25 -18.81 -16.49
C ALA A 36 -3.46 -20.05 -15.61
N LEU A 37 -2.44 -20.90 -15.45
CA LEU A 37 -2.45 -22.05 -14.56
C LEU A 37 -2.56 -21.61 -13.09
N ALA A 38 -1.75 -20.63 -12.68
CA ALA A 38 -1.80 -20.09 -11.32
C ALA A 38 -3.19 -19.52 -11.01
N LEU A 39 -3.81 -18.85 -11.98
CA LEU A 39 -5.14 -18.31 -11.83
C LEU A 39 -6.23 -19.39 -11.78
N LEU A 40 -6.15 -20.40 -12.65
CA LEU A 40 -7.08 -21.53 -12.65
C LEU A 40 -7.11 -22.21 -11.29
N ARG A 41 -5.93 -22.48 -10.71
CA ARG A 41 -5.81 -23.07 -9.37
C ARG A 41 -6.39 -22.16 -8.29
N ALA A 42 -6.16 -20.84 -8.39
CA ALA A 42 -6.70 -19.88 -7.43
C ALA A 42 -8.23 -19.74 -7.50
N ARG A 43 -8.85 -19.92 -8.68
CA ARG A 43 -10.31 -19.84 -8.85
C ARG A 43 -11.04 -21.15 -8.58
N SER A 44 -10.50 -22.25 -9.09
CA SER A 44 -11.23 -23.51 -9.26
C SER A 44 -10.58 -24.69 -8.52
N GLY A 45 -9.54 -24.45 -7.73
CA GLY A 45 -8.84 -25.48 -6.96
C GLY A 45 -8.28 -26.58 -7.85
N ASP A 46 -8.85 -27.79 -7.74
CA ASP A 46 -8.41 -29.03 -8.41
C ASP A 46 -8.98 -29.19 -9.83
N GLN A 47 -9.57 -28.15 -10.42
CA GLN A 47 -10.07 -28.22 -11.80
C GLN A 47 -8.94 -28.60 -12.76
N GLU A 48 -9.22 -29.58 -13.62
CA GLU A 48 -8.24 -30.13 -14.55
C GLU A 48 -7.72 -29.04 -15.49
N ALA A 49 -6.40 -28.86 -15.51
CA ALA A 49 -5.71 -27.88 -16.33
C ALA A 49 -5.60 -28.37 -17.79
N THR A 50 -6.74 -28.48 -18.46
CA THR A 50 -6.80 -28.81 -19.89
C THR A 50 -6.19 -27.67 -20.72
N PRO A 51 -5.46 -27.97 -21.81
CA PRO A 51 -4.84 -26.94 -22.64
C PRO A 51 -5.86 -25.95 -23.21
N GLU A 52 -7.08 -26.41 -23.53
CA GLU A 52 -8.17 -25.58 -24.02
C GLU A 52 -8.62 -24.56 -22.97
N THR A 53 -8.70 -24.96 -21.68
CA THR A 53 -9.11 -24.07 -20.59
C THR A 53 -8.04 -23.01 -20.31
N LEU A 54 -6.77 -23.41 -20.32
CA LEU A 54 -5.66 -22.47 -20.11
C LEU A 54 -5.59 -21.44 -21.24
N GLU A 55 -5.78 -21.86 -22.49
CA GLU A 55 -5.77 -20.95 -23.63
C GLU A 55 -6.94 -19.96 -23.60
N ALA A 56 -8.13 -20.42 -23.20
CA ALA A 56 -9.29 -19.54 -22.99
C ALA A 56 -9.02 -18.47 -21.90
N ILE A 57 -8.33 -18.83 -20.82
CA ILE A 57 -7.92 -17.89 -19.77
C ILE A 57 -6.90 -16.88 -20.31
N ARG A 58 -5.88 -17.35 -21.03
CA ARG A 58 -4.85 -16.45 -21.60
C ARG A 58 -5.45 -15.46 -22.60
N HIS A 59 -6.36 -15.91 -23.44
CA HIS A 59 -7.02 -15.04 -24.41
C HIS A 59 -7.98 -14.05 -23.73
N SER A 60 -8.77 -14.50 -22.75
CA SER A 60 -9.72 -13.61 -22.05
C SER A 60 -9.04 -12.53 -21.22
N LEU A 61 -7.85 -12.81 -20.68
CA LEU A 61 -7.06 -11.85 -19.89
C LEU A 61 -5.95 -11.15 -20.66
N GLY A 62 -5.78 -11.45 -21.95
CA GLY A 62 -4.72 -10.85 -22.78
C GLY A 62 -3.30 -11.27 -22.39
N LEU A 63 -3.12 -12.38 -21.68
CA LEU A 63 -1.81 -12.84 -21.18
C LEU A 63 -0.81 -13.17 -22.30
N HIS A 64 -1.30 -13.45 -23.52
CA HIS A 64 -0.45 -13.69 -24.70
C HIS A 64 0.37 -12.48 -25.12
N GLN A 65 -0.08 -11.26 -24.80
CA GLN A 65 0.56 -10.02 -25.22
C GLN A 65 1.82 -9.70 -24.39
N GLY A 66 2.07 -10.46 -23.32
CA GLY A 66 3.16 -10.22 -22.39
C GLY A 66 2.80 -9.25 -21.26
N PRO A 67 3.67 -9.15 -20.24
CA PRO A 67 3.41 -8.35 -19.06
C PRO A 67 3.41 -6.85 -19.33
N ASP A 68 4.26 -6.39 -20.25
CA ASP A 68 4.42 -4.99 -20.64
C ASP A 68 3.16 -4.42 -21.32
N ALA A 69 2.61 -5.15 -22.30
CA ALA A 69 1.37 -4.78 -22.97
C ALA A 69 0.19 -4.75 -21.99
N LEU A 70 0.10 -5.75 -21.11
CA LEU A 70 -0.95 -5.83 -20.09
C LEU A 70 -0.87 -4.65 -19.11
N LEU A 71 0.32 -4.37 -18.55
CA LEU A 71 0.56 -3.26 -17.63
C LEU A 71 0.23 -1.91 -18.25
N TRP A 72 0.63 -1.72 -19.51
CA TRP A 72 0.35 -0.48 -20.23
C TRP A 72 -1.15 -0.28 -20.47
N HIS A 73 -1.85 -1.32 -20.94
CA HIS A 73 -3.30 -1.26 -21.15
C HIS A 73 -4.05 -1.02 -19.83
N TRP A 74 -3.65 -1.71 -18.77
CA TRP A 74 -4.22 -1.51 -17.44
C TRP A 74 -3.99 -0.08 -16.93
N LEU A 75 -2.80 0.47 -17.11
CA LEU A 75 -2.49 1.85 -16.69
C LEU A 75 -3.33 2.88 -17.47
N GLN A 76 -3.51 2.69 -18.78
CA GLN A 76 -4.36 3.55 -19.60
C GLN A 76 -5.81 3.54 -19.15
N ASN A 77 -6.36 2.38 -18.82
CA ASN A 77 -7.72 2.24 -18.31
C ASN A 77 -7.85 2.84 -16.91
N LEU A 78 -6.84 2.65 -16.06
CA LEU A 78 -6.82 3.22 -14.70
C LEU A 78 -6.87 4.76 -14.74
N LEU A 79 -6.15 5.39 -15.67
CA LEU A 79 -6.19 6.84 -15.87
C LEU A 79 -7.57 7.34 -16.34
N GLN A 80 -8.38 6.48 -16.94
CA GLN A 80 -9.78 6.75 -17.32
C GLN A 80 -10.76 6.43 -16.18
N GLY A 81 -10.27 5.99 -15.03
CA GLY A 81 -11.09 5.60 -13.88
C GLY A 81 -11.54 4.14 -13.91
N ASP A 82 -10.96 3.29 -14.75
CA ASP A 82 -11.24 1.85 -14.77
C ASP A 82 -10.03 1.06 -14.26
N ALA A 83 -10.11 0.61 -13.01
CA ALA A 83 -9.08 -0.25 -12.40
C ALA A 83 -9.15 -1.71 -12.88
N GLY A 84 -10.15 -2.07 -13.69
CA GLY A 84 -10.42 -3.41 -14.17
C GLY A 84 -11.17 -4.29 -13.17
N ASN A 85 -11.29 -5.55 -13.54
CA ASN A 85 -11.95 -6.59 -12.75
C ASN A 85 -10.91 -7.51 -12.10
N SER A 86 -11.23 -7.99 -10.90
CA SER A 86 -10.43 -8.97 -10.18
C SER A 86 -10.28 -10.24 -11.01
N TRP A 87 -9.05 -10.70 -11.17
CA TRP A 87 -8.78 -11.96 -11.83
C TRP A 87 -9.34 -13.14 -11.07
N ILE A 88 -9.67 -13.04 -9.78
CA ILE A 88 -10.18 -14.17 -8.99
C ILE A 88 -11.72 -14.12 -8.95
N SER A 89 -12.29 -13.03 -8.46
CA SER A 89 -13.74 -12.90 -8.25
C SER A 89 -14.50 -12.40 -9.48
N GLY A 90 -13.82 -11.84 -10.49
CA GLY A 90 -14.45 -11.22 -11.66
C GLY A 90 -15.16 -9.89 -11.37
N THR A 91 -15.10 -9.39 -10.13
CA THR A 91 -15.78 -8.16 -9.70
C THR A 91 -14.92 -6.91 -9.94
N PRO A 92 -15.51 -5.72 -10.11
CA PRO A 92 -14.77 -4.47 -10.25
C PRO A 92 -13.85 -4.19 -9.04
N VAL A 93 -12.60 -3.79 -9.30
CA VAL A 93 -11.60 -3.52 -8.26
C VAL A 93 -11.76 -2.12 -7.67
N LEU A 94 -12.15 -1.13 -8.50
CA LEU A 94 -12.16 0.28 -8.11
C LEU A 94 -13.00 0.57 -6.85
N PRO A 95 -14.24 0.07 -6.69
CA PRO A 95 -15.04 0.36 -5.50
C PRO A 95 -14.38 -0.15 -4.21
N GLY A 96 -13.83 -1.37 -4.24
CA GLY A 96 -13.12 -1.94 -3.10
C GLY A 96 -11.84 -1.16 -2.76
N MET A 97 -11.09 -0.73 -3.77
CA MET A 97 -9.90 0.10 -3.60
C MET A 97 -10.23 1.46 -2.96
N LEU A 98 -11.31 2.12 -3.41
CA LEU A 98 -11.77 3.38 -2.82
C LEU A 98 -12.25 3.21 -1.39
N GLN A 99 -12.98 2.13 -1.10
CA GLN A 99 -13.43 1.81 0.26
C GLN A 99 -12.25 1.58 1.21
N ALA A 100 -11.25 0.78 0.81
CA ALA A 100 -10.05 0.53 1.61
C ALA A 100 -9.23 1.81 1.84
N THR A 101 -9.15 2.66 0.80
CA THR A 101 -8.50 3.97 0.90
C THR A 101 -9.24 4.88 1.88
N ALA A 102 -10.58 4.91 1.84
CA ALA A 102 -11.38 5.70 2.76
C ALA A 102 -11.20 5.25 4.22
N VAL A 103 -11.18 3.94 4.48
CA VAL A 103 -10.89 3.39 5.82
C VAL A 103 -9.51 3.83 6.30
N SER A 104 -8.49 3.69 5.45
CA SER A 104 -7.11 4.07 5.78
C SER A 104 -6.98 5.57 6.08
N LEU A 105 -7.61 6.43 5.26
CA LEU A 105 -7.62 7.88 5.49
C LEU A 105 -8.36 8.26 6.77
N THR A 106 -9.43 7.54 7.10
CA THR A 106 -10.19 7.77 8.34
C THR A 106 -9.34 7.44 9.56
N LEU A 107 -8.69 6.27 9.56
CA LEU A 107 -7.77 5.87 10.62
C LEU A 107 -6.58 6.82 10.75
N MET A 108 -6.01 7.26 9.62
CA MET A 108 -4.93 8.25 9.60
C MET A 108 -5.38 9.59 10.20
N ALA A 109 -6.60 10.06 9.87
CA ALA A 109 -7.15 11.29 10.42
C ALA A 109 -7.37 11.16 11.94
N CYS A 110 -7.94 10.05 12.41
CA CYS A 110 -8.10 9.79 13.84
C CYS A 110 -6.74 9.75 14.57
N ALA A 111 -5.75 9.05 14.02
CA ALA A 111 -4.41 8.99 14.58
C ALA A 111 -3.74 10.38 14.64
N LEU A 112 -3.90 11.19 13.59
CA LEU A 112 -3.39 12.56 13.55
C LEU A 112 -4.06 13.43 14.62
N LEU A 113 -5.38 13.32 14.83
CA LEU A 113 -6.09 14.04 15.89
C LEU A 113 -5.56 13.68 17.27
N VAL A 114 -5.37 12.39 17.54
CA VAL A 114 -4.77 11.92 18.81
C VAL A 114 -3.35 12.46 18.97
N ALA A 115 -2.52 12.42 17.92
CA ALA A 115 -1.17 12.95 17.94
C ALA A 115 -1.15 14.47 18.23
N LEU A 116 -2.04 15.24 17.61
CA LEU A 116 -2.18 16.68 17.86
C LEU A 116 -2.65 16.98 19.30
N LEU A 117 -3.56 16.16 19.83
CA LEU A 117 -4.01 16.27 21.22
C LEU A 117 -2.84 16.01 22.19
N LEU A 118 -2.07 14.93 21.99
CA LEU A 118 -0.90 14.64 22.83
C LEU A 118 0.19 15.72 22.69
N LEU A 119 0.44 16.22 21.48
CA LEU A 119 1.36 17.31 21.22
C LEU A 119 0.98 18.58 22.01
N THR A 120 -0.31 18.94 22.00
CA THR A 120 -0.79 20.16 22.68
C THR A 120 -0.84 20.00 24.20
N LEU A 121 -1.23 18.84 24.73
CA LEU A 121 -1.34 18.60 26.17
C LEU A 121 0.02 18.35 26.84
N ILE A 122 0.93 17.63 26.18
CA ILE A 122 2.16 17.14 26.80
C ILE A 122 3.37 17.90 26.28
N CYS A 123 3.59 17.90 24.96
CA CYS A 123 4.82 18.40 24.38
C CYS A 123 4.91 19.93 24.41
N LEU A 124 3.83 20.64 24.09
CA LEU A 124 3.82 22.11 24.01
C LEU A 124 4.12 22.81 25.35
N PRO A 125 3.53 22.40 26.50
CA PRO A 125 3.87 22.99 27.80
C PRO A 125 5.32 22.71 28.23
N VAL A 126 5.83 21.51 27.96
CA VAL A 126 7.23 21.14 28.25
C VAL A 126 8.19 21.99 27.43
N MET A 127 7.91 22.15 26.13
CA MET A 127 8.71 22.99 25.24
C MET A 127 8.71 24.45 25.68
N ARG A 128 7.54 25.01 26.05
CA ARG A 128 7.43 26.39 26.57
C ARG A 128 8.19 26.58 27.89
N ALA A 129 8.10 25.63 28.82
CA ALA A 129 8.83 25.68 30.08
C ALA A 129 10.36 25.66 29.85
N GLY A 130 10.84 24.81 28.93
CA GLY A 130 12.25 24.76 28.54
C GLY A 130 12.75 26.07 27.93
N LEU A 131 11.97 26.67 27.03
CA LEU A 131 12.30 27.98 26.43
C LEU A 131 12.31 29.12 27.47
N ALA A 132 11.48 29.03 28.51
CA ALA A 132 11.45 29.97 29.62
C ALA A 132 12.58 29.74 30.66
N GLY A 133 13.50 28.81 30.42
CA GLY A 133 14.61 28.49 31.33
C GLY A 133 14.19 27.66 32.55
N VAL A 134 12.94 27.17 32.60
CA VAL A 134 12.46 26.32 33.68
C VAL A 134 12.90 24.88 33.43
N ALA A 135 13.90 24.41 34.16
CA ALA A 135 14.40 23.05 34.05
C ALA A 135 13.38 22.03 34.61
N ARG A 136 12.49 21.54 33.74
CA ARG A 136 11.68 20.34 34.01
C ARG A 136 12.33 19.15 33.32
N ARG A 137 12.88 18.22 34.09
CA ARG A 137 13.50 16.99 33.59
C ARG A 137 12.68 15.77 34.03
N PRO A 138 11.58 15.44 33.32
CA PRO A 138 10.90 14.17 33.55
C PRO A 138 11.84 13.00 33.19
N SER A 139 11.67 11.85 33.84
CA SER A 139 12.53 10.66 33.62
C SER A 139 12.48 10.12 32.19
N GLY A 140 11.42 10.43 31.43
CA GLY A 140 11.21 9.93 30.07
C GLY A 140 10.93 8.43 30.00
N ALA A 141 10.85 7.73 31.14
CA ALA A 141 10.74 6.27 31.19
C ALA A 141 9.52 5.74 30.44
N VAL A 142 8.37 6.42 30.53
CA VAL A 142 7.15 6.03 29.81
C VAL A 142 7.34 6.17 28.30
N ALA A 143 7.89 7.30 27.85
CA ALA A 143 8.16 7.51 26.42
C ALA A 143 9.16 6.47 25.90
N ALA A 144 10.25 6.22 26.64
CA ALA A 144 11.24 5.22 26.29
C ALA A 144 10.65 3.80 26.21
N ALA A 145 9.81 3.42 27.18
CA ALA A 145 9.11 2.14 27.17
C ALA A 145 8.17 2.01 25.96
N LEU A 146 7.37 3.03 25.67
CA LEU A 146 6.48 3.05 24.51
C LEU A 146 7.26 2.97 23.20
N THR A 147 8.38 3.68 23.06
CA THR A 147 9.21 3.64 21.84
C THR A 147 10.05 2.37 21.70
N ALA A 148 10.31 1.67 22.80
CA ALA A 148 11.08 0.42 22.79
C ALA A 148 10.22 -0.80 22.44
N LEU A 149 8.89 -0.71 22.60
CA LEU A 149 7.98 -1.79 22.25
C LEU A 149 7.76 -1.83 20.73
N PRO A 150 7.88 -3.02 20.11
CA PRO A 150 7.38 -3.23 18.75
C PRO A 150 5.91 -2.81 18.59
N GLU A 151 5.58 -2.20 17.46
CA GLU A 151 4.25 -1.66 17.16
C GLU A 151 3.14 -2.71 17.27
N PHE A 152 3.43 -3.97 16.90
CA PHE A 152 2.47 -5.05 17.01
C PHE A 152 2.12 -5.41 18.47
N LEU A 153 3.07 -5.29 19.42
CA LEU A 153 2.81 -5.52 20.84
C LEU A 153 1.97 -4.40 21.43
N LEU A 154 2.28 -3.15 21.04
CA LEU A 154 1.47 -1.99 21.43
C LEU A 154 0.04 -2.13 20.92
N ALA A 155 -0.14 -2.54 19.66
CA ALA A 155 -1.46 -2.76 19.08
C ALA A 155 -2.23 -3.86 19.84
N ALA A 156 -1.60 -5.00 20.12
CA ALA A 156 -2.24 -6.10 20.85
C ALA A 156 -2.62 -5.76 22.29
N LEU A 157 -1.91 -4.84 22.95
CA LEU A 157 -2.21 -4.39 24.31
C LEU A 157 -3.38 -3.39 24.37
N LEU A 158 -3.61 -2.65 23.28
CA LEU A 158 -4.65 -1.61 23.18
C LEU A 158 -5.95 -2.10 22.55
N LEU A 159 -5.93 -3.31 21.95
CA LEU A 159 -7.10 -4.06 21.48
C LEU A 159 -7.71 -4.87 22.62
#